data_AF-A0AA88EED8-F1
#
_entry.id   AF-A0AA88EED8-F1
#
_cell.length_a   1.000
_cell.length_b   1.000
_cell.length_c   1.000
_cell.angle_alpha   90.00
_cell.angle_beta   90.00
_cell.angle_gamma   90.00
#
_symmetry.space_group_name_H-M   'P 1'
#
loop_
_entity.id
_entity.type
_entity.pdbx_description
1 polymer ?
#
loop_
_entity_poly.entity_id
_entity_poly.type
_entity_poly.pdbx_seq_one_letter_code
_entity_poly.pdbx_strand_id
1 'polypeptide(L)'
;MWLKAFPGLIAIFFAHAYYNGINQIFDIDIDKVNKPYLPLSSGELSIKHAWLVMSFGVLSGLLIFRLCNADLISTALYCFGLFLATSYSAPPFRFKGSALATSMLIPMVIGMFL
;
A
#
# COMPACT_ATOMS: atom_id res chain seq x y z
N MET A 1 6.77 12.72 -22.88
CA MET A 1 6.90 12.80 -21.41
C MET A 1 5.56 12.51 -20.71
N TRP A 2 4.48 13.22 -21.05
CA TRP A 2 3.14 13.07 -20.45
C TRP A 2 2.49 11.68 -20.58
N LEU A 3 2.67 10.99 -21.72
CA LEU A 3 2.11 9.65 -21.95
C LEU A 3 2.66 8.55 -21.02
N LYS A 4 3.85 8.74 -20.43
CA LYS A 4 4.43 7.81 -19.45
C LYS A 4 4.03 8.15 -18.01
N ALA A 5 3.66 9.40 -17.75
CA ALA A 5 3.25 9.86 -16.42
C ALA A 5 1.89 9.27 -16.02
N PHE A 6 0.94 9.17 -16.97
CA PHE A 6 -0.40 8.67 -16.69
C PHE A 6 -0.43 7.19 -16.23
N PRO A 7 0.27 6.24 -16.88
CA PRO A 7 0.42 4.89 -16.35
C PRO A 7 1.11 4.86 -14.97
N GLY A 8 2.11 5.71 -14.75
CA GLY A 8 2.76 5.84 -13.44
C GLY A 8 1.78 6.20 -12.32
N LEU A 9 0.82 7.08 -12.58
CA LEU A 9 -0.24 7.42 -11.61
C LEU A 9 -1.13 6.21 -11.27
N ILE A 10 -1.43 5.35 -12.25
CA ILE A 10 -2.20 4.12 -12.01
C ILE A 10 -1.41 3.16 -11.09
N ALA A 11 -0.11 3.03 -11.32
CA ALA A 11 0.73 2.23 -10.44
C ALA A 11 0.81 2.81 -9.02
N ILE A 12 0.95 4.12 -8.87
CA ILE A 12 0.91 4.81 -7.57
C ILE A 12 -0.43 4.59 -6.86
N PHE A 13 -1.55 4.67 -7.59
CA PHE A 13 -2.86 4.33 -7.07
C PHE A 13 -2.92 2.91 -6.49
N PHE A 14 -2.35 1.93 -7.19
CA PHE A 14 -2.25 0.56 -6.65
C PHE A 14 -1.40 0.46 -5.39
N ALA A 15 -0.29 1.20 -5.29
CA ALA A 15 0.52 1.21 -4.07
C ALA A 15 -0.21 1.88 -2.89
N HIS A 16 -0.97 2.94 -3.15
CA HIS A 16 -1.81 3.59 -2.15
C HIS A 16 -2.95 2.66 -1.68
N ALA A 17 -3.59 1.95 -2.62
CA ALA A 17 -4.59 0.93 -2.29
C ALA A 17 -3.97 -0.20 -1.46
N TYR A 18 -2.78 -0.67 -1.84
CA TYR A 18 -2.01 -1.68 -1.11
C TYR A 18 -1.73 -1.26 0.33
N TYR A 19 -1.25 -0.03 0.56
CA TYR A 19 -0.99 0.49 1.90
C TYR A 19 -2.23 0.46 2.80
N ASN A 20 -3.37 0.95 2.31
CA ASN A 20 -4.60 0.95 3.09
C ASN A 20 -5.14 -0.48 3.30
N GLY A 21 -5.08 -1.32 2.28
CA GLY A 21 -5.58 -2.69 2.36
C GLY A 21 -4.74 -3.56 3.29
N ILE A 22 -3.41 -3.48 3.22
CA ILE A 22 -2.56 -4.22 4.17
C ILE A 22 -2.76 -3.73 5.60
N ASN A 23 -2.98 -2.42 5.80
CA ASN A 23 -3.30 -1.89 7.12
C ASN A 23 -4.60 -2.52 7.67
N GLN A 24 -5.68 -2.51 6.87
CA GLN A 24 -6.95 -3.13 7.27
C GLN A 24 -6.85 -4.64 7.53
N ILE A 25 -6.06 -5.37 6.74
CA ILE A 25 -5.86 -6.82 6.94
C ILE A 25 -5.26 -7.10 8.33
N PHE A 26 -4.24 -6.33 8.72
CA PHE A 26 -3.53 -6.54 9.99
C PHE A 26 -4.19 -5.88 11.20
N ASP A 27 -5.10 -4.93 10.98
CA ASP A 27 -5.84 -4.20 12.02
C ASP A 27 -7.32 -4.58 12.07
N ILE A 28 -7.75 -5.66 11.40
CA ILE A 28 -9.18 -6.02 11.25
C ILE A 28 -9.95 -6.05 12.58
N ASP A 29 -9.37 -6.59 13.65
CA ASP A 29 -10.05 -6.68 14.94
C ASP A 29 -10.13 -5.33 15.67
N ILE A 30 -9.15 -4.46 15.45
CA ILE A 30 -9.15 -3.09 15.95
C ILE A 30 -10.16 -2.25 15.16
N ASP A 31 -10.18 -2.41 13.84
CA ASP A 31 -11.05 -1.68 12.94
C ASP A 31 -12.53 -2.12 13.07
N LYS A 32 -12.83 -3.34 13.52
CA LYS A 32 -14.21 -3.70 13.90
C LYS A 32 -14.79 -2.81 15.00
N VAL A 33 -13.95 -2.34 15.92
CA VAL A 33 -14.37 -1.43 17.01
C VAL A 33 -14.37 0.02 16.52
N ASN A 34 -13.28 0.44 15.88
CA ASN A 34 -13.06 1.86 15.57
C ASN A 34 -13.66 2.31 14.24
N LYS A 35 -13.76 1.40 13.26
CA LYS A 35 -14.12 1.67 11.87
C LYS A 35 -14.95 0.52 11.28
N PRO A 36 -16.14 0.21 11.85
CA PRO A 36 -16.93 -0.96 11.48
C PRO A 36 -17.48 -0.93 10.05
N TYR A 37 -17.42 0.23 9.38
CA TYR A 37 -17.89 0.43 8.01
C TYR A 37 -16.84 0.07 6.95
N LEU A 38 -15.59 -0.25 7.33
CA LEU A 38 -14.58 -0.62 6.34
C LEU A 38 -14.89 -1.99 5.72
N PRO A 39 -14.50 -2.24 4.46
CA PRO A 39 -14.89 -3.47 3.75
C PRO A 39 -14.49 -4.77 4.48
N LEU A 40 -13.32 -4.78 5.12
CA LEU A 40 -12.84 -5.95 5.87
C LEU A 40 -13.51 -6.10 7.24
N SER A 41 -13.72 -5.00 7.96
CA SER A 41 -14.30 -5.03 9.31
C SER A 41 -15.82 -5.27 9.29
N SER A 42 -16.52 -4.76 8.27
CA SER A 42 -17.94 -5.02 8.01
C SER A 42 -18.23 -6.43 7.48
N GLY A 43 -17.22 -7.10 6.93
CA GLY A 43 -17.35 -8.42 6.31
C GLY A 43 -17.80 -8.39 4.84
N GLU A 44 -17.96 -7.20 4.23
CA GLU A 44 -18.24 -7.05 2.80
C GLU A 44 -17.13 -7.65 1.92
N LEU A 45 -15.88 -7.60 2.39
CA LEU A 45 -14.72 -8.18 1.73
C LEU A 45 -14.04 -9.20 2.65
N SER A 46 -13.98 -10.46 2.23
CA SER A 46 -13.25 -11.47 3.00
C SER A 46 -11.73 -11.21 2.98
N ILE A 47 -11.02 -11.62 4.04
CA ILE A 47 -9.55 -11.52 4.15
C ILE A 47 -8.82 -12.17 2.96
N LYS A 48 -9.28 -13.33 2.50
CA LYS A 48 -8.67 -14.03 1.35
C LYS A 48 -8.74 -13.20 0.07
N HIS A 49 -9.92 -12.63 -0.22
CA HIS A 49 -10.10 -11.74 -1.36
C HIS A 49 -9.30 -10.45 -1.21
N ALA A 50 -9.21 -9.88 -0.01
CA ALA A 50 -8.36 -8.70 0.22
C ALA A 50 -6.89 -8.99 -0.12
N TRP A 51 -6.32 -10.10 0.35
CA TRP A 51 -4.96 -10.50 -0.04
C TRP A 51 -4.79 -10.63 -1.56
N LEU A 52 -5.73 -11.30 -2.24
CA LEU A 52 -5.70 -11.45 -3.70
C LEU A 52 -5.70 -10.10 -4.41
N VAL A 53 -6.61 -9.19 -4.05
CA VAL A 53 -6.71 -7.86 -4.68
C VAL A 53 -5.45 -7.03 -4.39
N MET A 54 -4.92 -7.08 -3.17
CA MET A 54 -3.70 -6.36 -2.79
C MET A 54 -2.47 -6.89 -3.54
N SER A 55 -2.27 -8.20 -3.61
CA SER A 55 -1.19 -8.81 -4.38
C SER A 55 -1.32 -8.52 -5.88
N PHE A 56 -2.54 -8.58 -6.42
CA PHE A 56 -2.79 -8.24 -7.82
C PHE A 56 -2.45 -6.77 -8.12
N GLY A 57 -2.82 -5.84 -7.24
CA GLY A 57 -2.48 -4.41 -7.38
C GLY A 57 -0.97 -4.17 -7.40
N VAL A 58 -0.22 -4.79 -6.48
CA VAL A 58 1.25 -4.70 -6.45
C VAL A 58 1.88 -5.20 -7.75
N LEU A 59 1.47 -6.39 -8.21
CA LEU A 59 1.99 -6.97 -9.45
C LEU A 59 1.63 -6.12 -10.68
N SER A 60 0.43 -5.57 -10.71
CA SER A 60 -0.03 -4.68 -11.78
C SER A 60 0.78 -3.38 -11.83
N GLY A 61 1.06 -2.77 -10.67
CA GLY A 61 1.92 -1.58 -10.61
C GLY A 61 3.35 -1.85 -11.08
N LEU A 62 3.95 -2.97 -10.66
CA LEU A 62 5.27 -3.40 -11.15
C LEU A 62 5.28 -3.67 -12.66
N LEU A 63 4.22 -4.30 -13.19
CA LEU A 63 4.06 -4.54 -14.61
C LEU A 63 3.97 -3.23 -15.40
N ILE A 64 3.23 -2.23 -14.89
CA ILE A 64 3.15 -0.91 -15.53
C ILE A 64 4.54 -0.26 -15.62
N PHE A 65 5.30 -0.27 -14.52
CA PHE A 65 6.66 0.25 -14.49
C PHE A 65 7.56 -0.46 -15.52
N ARG A 66 7.45 -1.79 -15.62
CA ARG A 66 8.17 -2.60 -16.61
C ARG A 66 7.79 -2.21 -18.05
N LEU A 67 6.49 -2.13 -18.35
CA LEU A 67 5.99 -1.81 -19.71
C LEU A 67 6.31 -0.38 -20.14
N CYS A 68 6.37 0.56 -19.19
CA CYS A 68 6.71 1.95 -19.47
C CYS A 68 8.23 2.19 -19.59
N ASN A 69 9.05 1.16 -19.36
CA ASN A 69 10.50 1.25 -19.21
C ASN A 69 10.87 2.34 -18.20
N ALA A 70 10.26 2.27 -17.01
CA ALA A 70 10.62 3.15 -15.90
C ALA A 70 12.10 2.97 -15.55
N ASP A 71 12.76 4.06 -15.15
CA ASP A 71 14.14 4.00 -14.71
C ASP A 71 14.27 3.25 -13.36
N LEU A 72 15.50 2.90 -13.03
CA LEU A 72 15.81 2.14 -11.83
C LEU A 72 15.42 2.90 -10.55
N ILE A 73 15.59 4.22 -10.52
CA ILE A 73 15.30 5.04 -9.34
C ILE A 73 13.80 5.05 -9.08
N SER A 74 13.00 5.34 -10.12
CA SER A 74 11.54 5.31 -10.01
C SER A 74 11.03 3.94 -9.54
N THR A 75 11.54 2.86 -10.12
CA THR A 75 11.14 1.49 -9.75
C THR A 75 11.56 1.15 -8.31
N ALA A 76 12.77 1.56 -7.90
CA ALA A 76 13.26 1.35 -6.54
C ALA A 76 12.44 2.12 -5.51
N LEU A 77 12.06 3.37 -5.80
CA LEU A 77 11.19 4.17 -4.93
C LEU A 77 9.81 3.53 -4.78
N TYR A 78 9.21 3.04 -5.87
CA TYR A 78 7.95 2.32 -5.80
C TYR A 78 8.03 1.08 -4.88
N CYS A 79 9.04 0.23 -5.10
CA CYS A 79 9.28 -0.95 -4.27
C CYS A 79 9.56 -0.58 -2.80
N PHE A 80 10.32 0.49 -2.56
CA PHE A 80 10.61 0.97 -1.22
C PHE A 80 9.35 1.48 -0.50
N GLY A 81 8.47 2.20 -1.20
CA GLY A 81 7.17 2.61 -0.66
C GLY A 81 6.31 1.43 -0.24
N LEU A 82 6.23 0.38 -1.07
CA LEU A 82 5.54 -0.88 -0.72
C LEU A 82 6.16 -1.56 0.51
N PHE A 83 7.49 -1.57 0.60
CA PHE A 83 8.20 -2.12 1.74
C PHE A 83 7.89 -1.35 3.04
N LEU A 84 7.89 -0.01 2.98
CA LEU A 84 7.54 0.82 4.13
C LEU A 84 6.08 0.63 4.56
N ALA A 85 5.15 0.59 3.59
CA ALA A 85 3.74 0.30 3.85
C ALA A 85 3.52 -1.05 4.56
N THR A 86 4.25 -2.06 4.11
CA THR A 86 4.25 -3.39 4.72
C THR A 86 4.85 -3.35 6.12
N SER A 87 6.03 -2.77 6.29
CA SER A 87 6.75 -2.71 7.57
C SER A 87 6.00 -1.89 8.64
N TYR A 88 5.20 -0.92 8.21
CA TYR A 88 4.31 -0.18 9.08
C TYR A 88 3.19 -1.05 9.67
N SER A 89 2.56 -1.91 8.86
CA SER A 89 1.35 -2.66 9.25
C SER A 89 1.59 -4.11 9.69
N ALA A 90 2.60 -4.78 9.12
CA ALA A 90 2.82 -6.22 9.25
C ALA A 90 3.99 -6.56 10.20
N PRO A 91 3.95 -7.71 10.90
CA PRO A 91 5.11 -8.29 11.58
C PRO A 91 6.28 -8.58 10.60
N PRO A 92 7.54 -8.54 11.05
CA PRO A 92 7.98 -8.40 12.44
C PRO A 92 8.07 -6.96 12.94
N PHE A 93 8.02 -5.96 12.06
CA PHE A 93 8.28 -4.57 12.43
C PHE A 93 7.07 -3.88 13.06
N ARG A 94 5.91 -3.94 12.37
CA ARG A 94 4.64 -3.28 12.74
C ARG A 94 4.84 -1.92 13.44
N PHE A 95 5.54 -1.01 12.75
CA PHE A 95 5.97 0.27 13.32
C PHE A 95 4.83 1.18 13.79
N LYS A 96 3.58 0.90 13.39
CA LYS A 96 2.37 1.56 13.88
C LYS A 96 2.24 1.57 15.42
N GLY A 97 2.90 0.66 16.14
CA GLY A 97 2.94 0.65 17.60
C GLY A 97 3.80 1.74 18.26
N SER A 98 4.67 2.42 17.51
CA SER A 98 5.55 3.49 18.02
C SER A 98 5.12 4.84 17.49
N ALA A 99 4.88 5.81 18.38
CA ALA A 99 4.51 7.17 18.02
C ALA A 99 5.59 7.86 17.17
N LEU A 100 6.86 7.69 17.56
CA LEU A 100 8.01 8.26 16.83
C LEU A 100 8.10 7.65 15.42
N ALA A 101 8.07 6.32 15.32
CA ALA A 101 8.16 5.65 14.02
C ALA A 101 6.97 6.03 13.12
N THR A 102 5.77 6.12 13.68
CA THR A 102 4.56 6.55 12.95
C THR A 102 4.70 7.97 12.40
N SER A 103 5.21 8.91 13.19
CA SER A 103 5.42 10.30 12.76
C SER A 103 6.42 10.45 11.61
N MET A 104 7.38 9.52 11.50
CA MET A 104 8.37 9.50 10.42
C MET A 104 7.86 8.74 9.18
N LEU A 105 7.21 7.59 9.37
CA LEU A 105 6.81 6.69 8.29
C LEU A 105 5.58 7.16 7.53
N ILE A 106 4.58 7.73 8.21
CA ILE A 106 3.34 8.14 7.52
C ILE A 106 3.61 9.19 6.43
N PRO A 107 4.33 10.31 6.70
CA PRO A 107 4.64 11.29 5.65
C PRO A 107 5.50 10.70 4.54
N MET A 108 6.39 9.76 4.88
CA MET A 108 7.28 9.12 3.91
C MET A 108 6.49 8.21 2.96
N VAL A 109 5.56 7.40 3.49
CA VAL A 109 4.70 6.51 2.69
C VAL A 109 3.70 7.33 1.86
N ILE A 110 3.02 8.31 2.47
CA ILE A 110 2.03 9.14 1.77
C ILE A 110 2.71 10.03 0.73
N GLY A 111 3.83 10.66 1.08
CA GLY A 111 4.59 11.52 0.16
C GLY A 111 5.22 10.77 -1.01
N MET A 112 5.43 9.45 -0.90
CA MET A 112 5.83 8.59 -2.02
C MET A 112 4.65 8.17 -2.91
N PHE A 113 3.41 8.36 -2.45
CA PHE A 113 2.19 7.99 -3.18
C PHE A 113 1.34 9.20 -3.61
N LEU A 114 1.88 10.41 -3.51
CA LEU A 114 1.33 11.67 -4.03
C LEU A 114 2.25 12.21 -5.14
#